data_AF-A0A0P1HFF8-F1
#
_entry.id   AF-A0A0P1HFF8-F1
#
_cell.length_a   1.000
_cell.length_b   1.000
_cell.length_c   1.000
_cell.angle_alpha   90.00
_cell.angle_beta   90.00
_cell.angle_gamma   90.00
#
_symmetry.space_group_name_H-M   'P 1'
#
loop_
_entity.id
_entity.type
_entity.pdbx_description
1 polymer ?
#
loop_
_entity_poly.entity_id
_entity_poly.type
_entity_poly.pdbx_seq_one_letter_code
_entity_poly.pdbx_strand_id
1 'polypeptide(L)' 'MGGLQIETSPTGPFMFRAADHQSTMVAYVGKTALVDGKSKMVDWSYADGAAYLPSEAEAAKLRPAD' A
#
# COMPACT_ATOMS: atom_id res chain seq x y z
N MET A 1 11.55 16.46 -7.30
CA MET A 1 10.09 16.67 -7.38
C MET A 1 9.43 15.80 -6.31
N GLY A 2 8.41 16.30 -5.62
CA GLY A 2 7.67 15.51 -4.63
C GLY A 2 6.78 14.46 -5.28
N GLY A 3 6.34 13.48 -4.49
CA GLY A 3 5.34 12.49 -4.92
C GLY A 3 3.95 13.10 -5.13
N LEU A 4 3.04 12.38 -5.79
CA LEU A 4 1.66 12.81 -6.05
C LEU A 4 0.75 12.37 -4.89
N GLN A 5 0.08 13.34 -4.24
CA GLN A 5 -0.89 13.08 -3.18
C GLN A 5 -2.28 12.81 -3.75
N ILE A 6 -2.98 11.82 -3.16
CA ILE A 6 -4.38 11.49 -3.43
C ILE A 6 -5.15 11.60 -2.12
N GLU A 7 -5.93 12.68 -1.98
CA GLU A 7 -6.65 13.02 -0.75
C GLU A 7 -7.90 12.14 -0.54
N THR A 8 -8.56 11.72 -1.63
CA THR A 8 -9.84 11.02 -1.57
C THR A 8 -9.79 9.67 -2.27
N SER A 9 -9.99 8.60 -1.49
CA SER A 9 -10.15 7.24 -2.01
C SER A 9 -10.99 6.39 -1.04
N PRO A 10 -11.56 5.24 -1.48
CA PRO A 10 -12.31 4.34 -0.59
C PRO A 10 -11.49 3.78 0.58
N THR A 11 -10.15 3.78 0.48
CA THR A 11 -9.23 3.27 1.50
C THR A 11 -8.56 4.37 2.32
N GLY A 12 -8.94 5.64 2.11
CA GLY A 12 -8.32 6.81 2.74
C GLY A 12 -7.26 7.50 1.85
N PRO A 13 -6.58 8.53 2.36
CA PRO A 13 -5.57 9.25 1.59
C PRO A 13 -4.30 8.40 1.40
N PHE A 14 -3.64 8.56 0.26
CA PHE A 14 -2.37 7.90 -0.05
C PHE A 14 -1.55 8.74 -1.04
N MET A 15 -0.30 8.35 -1.31
CA MET A 15 0.52 9.02 -2.31
C MET A 15 1.27 8.05 -3.22
N PHE A 16 1.65 8.51 -4.40
CA PHE A 16 2.68 7.87 -5.20
C PHE A 16 4.04 8.45 -4.83
N ARG A 17 4.98 7.60 -4.38
CA ARG A 17 6.32 8.02 -3.97
C ARG A 17 7.14 8.50 -5.16
N ALA A 18 7.94 9.55 -4.95
CA ALA A 18 8.84 10.04 -6.00
C ALA A 18 9.97 9.06 -6.30
N ALA A 19 10.45 8.35 -5.28
CA ALA A 19 11.60 7.45 -5.40
C ALA A 19 11.39 6.30 -6.37
N ASP A 20 10.19 5.72 -6.42
CA ASP A 20 9.93 4.49 -7.17
C ASP A 20 8.57 4.42 -7.86
N HIS A 21 7.76 5.49 -7.73
CA HIS A 21 6.41 5.57 -8.27
C HIS A 21 5.44 4.54 -7.67
N GLN A 22 5.79 3.91 -6.55
CA GLN A 22 4.91 3.01 -5.83
C GLN A 22 3.85 3.81 -5.05
N SER A 23 2.61 3.33 -5.08
CA SER A 23 1.54 3.85 -4.23
C SER A 23 1.74 3.41 -2.78
N THR A 24 1.50 4.31 -1.82
CA THR A 24 1.38 3.98 -0.40
C THR A 24 0.00 3.44 -0.03
N MET A 25 -0.90 3.24 -1.01
CA MET A 25 -2.12 2.45 -0.85
C MET A 25 -1.76 0.98 -0.66
N VAL A 26 -2.48 0.28 0.21
CA VAL A 26 -1.99 -0.96 0.82
C VAL A 26 -3.02 -2.07 0.75
N ALA A 27 -2.65 -3.21 1.30
CA ALA A 27 -3.47 -4.40 1.46
C ALA A 27 -4.14 -4.47 2.83
N TYR A 28 -5.31 -5.10 2.84
CA TYR A 28 -5.92 -5.65 4.03
C TYR A 28 -5.36 -7.05 4.28
N VAL A 29 -4.95 -7.32 5.51
CA VAL A 29 -4.38 -8.61 5.92
C VAL A 29 -5.29 -9.23 6.96
N GLY A 30 -5.74 -10.46 6.70
CA GLY A 30 -6.64 -11.19 7.57
C GLY A 30 -6.75 -12.67 7.19
N LYS A 31 -7.75 -13.35 7.74
CA LYS A 31 -8.01 -14.77 7.50
C LYS A 31 -9.21 -14.95 6.59
N THR A 32 -9.19 -16.01 5.78
CA THR A 32 -10.37 -16.45 5.03
C THR A 32 -11.32 -17.20 5.96
N ALA A 33 -12.63 -16.96 5.82
CA ALA A 33 -13.65 -17.70 6.53
C ALA A 33 -14.94 -17.78 5.71
N LEU A 34 -15.77 -18.79 6.00
CA LEU A 34 -17.13 -18.88 5.50
C LEU A 34 -18.07 -18.23 6.54
N VAL A 35 -18.75 -17.16 6.15
CA VAL A 35 -19.69 -16.43 7.02
C VAL A 35 -21.01 -16.33 6.27
N ASP A 36 -22.08 -16.90 6.82
CA ASP A 36 -23.41 -17.00 6.19
C ASP A 36 -23.36 -17.66 4.80
N GLY A 37 -22.53 -18.70 4.67
CA GLY A 37 -22.35 -19.42 3.40
C GLY A 37 -21.56 -18.66 2.33
N LYS A 38 -20.94 -17.52 2.65
CA LYS A 38 -20.12 -16.73 1.72
C LYS A 38 -18.69 -16.59 2.21
N SER A 39 -17.72 -16.69 1.30
CA SER A 39 -16.31 -16.43 1.61
C SER A 39 -16.12 -14.95 1.96
N LYS A 40 -15.65 -14.67 3.18
CA LYS A 40 -15.32 -13.34 3.67
C LYS A 40 -13.90 -13.35 4.25
N MET A 41 -13.32 -12.17 4.39
CA MET A 41 -12.11 -11.97 5.19
C MET A 41 -12.52 -11.55 6.60
N VAL A 42 -11.99 -12.22 7.61
CA VAL A 42 -12.25 -11.98 9.04
C VAL A 42 -10.93 -11.70 9.75
N ASP A 43 -11.01 -11.18 10.99
CA ASP A 43 -9.85 -10.83 11.81
C ASP A 43 -8.81 -9.98 11.07
N TRP A 44 -9.30 -9.05 10.24
CA TRP A 44 -8.44 -8.31 9.33
C TRP A 44 -8.00 -6.97 9.93
N SER A 45 -6.84 -6.51 9.47
CA SER A 45 -6.32 -5.16 9.72
C SER A 45 -5.88 -4.52 8.40
N TYR A 46 -5.89 -3.20 8.35
CA TYR A 46 -5.26 -2.46 7.27
C TYR A 46 -3.77 -2.34 7.57
N ALA A 47 -2.93 -2.87 6.69
CA ALA A 47 -1.49 -2.68 6.79
C ALA A 47 -1.15 -1.29 6.25
N ASP A 48 -0.31 -0.49 6.92
CA ASP A 48 0.15 0.80 6.38
C ASP A 48 1.37 0.59 5.47
N GLY A 49 1.28 0.95 4.19
CA GLY A 49 2.26 0.63 3.17
C GLY A 49 3.56 1.37 3.38
N ALA A 50 3.51 2.53 4.03
CA ALA A 50 4.73 3.24 4.44
C ALA A 50 5.57 2.40 5.42
N ALA A 51 4.96 1.50 6.20
CA ALA A 51 5.66 0.62 7.13
C ALA A 51 6.23 -0.65 6.48
N TYR A 52 5.81 -0.98 5.24
CA TYR A 52 6.18 -2.24 4.57
C TYR A 52 6.97 -2.04 3.28
N LEU A 53 7.22 -0.81 2.87
CA LEU A 53 8.08 -0.49 1.74
C LEU A 53 9.52 -0.24 2.22
N PRO A 54 10.54 -0.58 1.39
CA PRO A 54 11.89 -0.11 1.62
C PRO A 54 11.94 1.41 1.75
N SER A 55 13.00 1.93 2.38
CA SER A 55 13.21 3.38 2.41
C SER A 55 13.29 3.94 1.00
N GLU A 56 12.88 5.20 0.82
CA GLU A 56 12.91 5.84 -0.51
C GLU A 56 14.32 5.86 -1.12
N ALA A 57 15.35 6.00 -0.29
CA ALA A 57 16.74 5.96 -0.74
C ALA A 57 17.17 4.57 -1.25
N GLU A 58 16.68 3.49 -0.65
CA GLU A 58 16.92 2.13 -1.13
C GLU A 58 16.12 1.85 -2.40
N ALA A 59 14.83 2.21 -2.41
CA ALA A 59 13.95 2.00 -3.56
C ALA A 59 14.46 2.72 -4.82
N ALA A 60 14.95 3.95 -4.68
CA ALA A 60 15.52 4.71 -5.80
C ALA A 60 16.74 4.02 -6.44
N LYS A 61 17.59 3.34 -5.64
CA LYS A 61 18.77 2.62 -6.13
C LYS A 61 18.44 1.33 -6.90
N LEU A 62 17.25 0.77 -6.67
CA LEU A 62 16.79 -0.45 -7.36
C LEU A 62 16.22 -0.15 -8.76
N ARG A 63 15.97 1.12 -9.07
CA ARG A 63 15.58 1.53 -10.41
C ARG A 63 16.77 1.40 -11.36
N PRO A 64 16.54 1.15 -12.66
CA PRO A 64 17.58 1.29 -13.65
C PRO A 64 18.28 2.65 -13.51
N ALA A 65 19.60 2.62 -13.41
CA ALA A 65 20.40 3.77 -13.75
C ALA A 65 20.29 3.93 -15.27
N ASP A 66 20.13 5.16 -15.74
CA ASP A 66 20.10 5.48 -17.18
C ASP A 66 21.29 4.84 -17.94
#